data_AF-A0A947H7P7-F1
#
_entry.id   AF-A0A947H7P7-F1
#
_cell.length_a   1.000
_cell.length_b   1.000
_cell.length_c   1.000
_cell.angle_alpha   90.00
_cell.angle_beta   90.00
_cell.angle_gamma   90.00
#
_symmetry.space_group_name_H-M   'P 1'
#
loop_
_entity.id
_entity.type
_entity.pdbx_description
1 polymer ?
#
loop_
_entity_poly.entity_id
_entity_poly.type
_entity_poly.pdbx_seq_one_letter_code
_entity_poly.pdbx_strand_id
1 'polypeptide(L)'
;MSESSPLDTITAHSRYREDLSRLALGLDRRTALVLVVAAFCLTGQFYVASLRWISTWIADPVLQSLSWCGLIVFFYFVLPALLIKFVFRQNLKDYGLAWNGLHRHGWPYLILLGVMLPVIIGASFNPHFKEYYPFFSYASASLTGFLIWELAYGLHFIAVEFFFRGFLVFGLAERLGPYAFFISAVPYCMVHFSKPAGEAIGAILAGLALGYLAWKNRSIWGGALVHWGVAITMDLASTLQKLPSP
;
A
#
# COMPACT_ATOMS: atom_id res chain seq x y z
N MET A 1 10.34 10.96 -42.20
CA MET A 1 10.14 12.16 -41.34
C MET A 1 10.20 11.67 -39.91
N SER A 2 11.25 12.02 -39.16
CA SER A 2 11.31 11.71 -37.74
C SER A 2 10.34 12.67 -37.04
N GLU A 3 9.40 12.15 -36.27
CA GLU A 3 8.63 12.97 -35.35
C GLU A 3 9.62 13.57 -34.35
N SER A 4 9.63 14.91 -34.23
CA SER A 4 10.43 15.62 -33.23
C SER A 4 9.95 15.21 -31.84
N SER A 5 10.87 14.86 -30.94
CA SER A 5 10.52 14.52 -29.55
C SER A 5 9.90 15.74 -28.86
N PRO A 6 8.89 15.57 -28.00
CA PRO A 6 8.35 16.66 -27.17
C PRO A 6 9.43 17.37 -26.34
N LEU A 7 10.56 16.70 -26.09
CA LEU A 7 11.70 17.23 -25.34
C LEU A 7 12.69 18.05 -26.19
N ASP A 8 12.64 17.93 -27.52
CA ASP A 8 13.59 18.61 -28.43
C ASP A 8 13.34 20.13 -28.52
N THR A 9 12.23 20.62 -27.95
CA THR A 9 11.82 22.04 -28.03
C THR A 9 12.04 22.83 -26.74
N ILE A 10 12.53 22.21 -25.67
CA ILE A 10 12.94 22.91 -24.45
C ILE A 10 14.38 23.41 -24.64
N THR A 11 14.54 24.45 -25.46
CA THR A 11 15.83 25.15 -25.61
C THR A 11 16.06 26.11 -24.44
N ALA A 12 17.32 26.32 -24.03
CA ALA A 12 17.72 27.22 -22.94
C ALA A 12 17.27 28.70 -23.05
N HIS A 13 16.60 29.09 -24.14
CA HIS A 13 16.11 30.45 -24.43
C HIS A 13 14.58 30.62 -24.34
N SER A 14 13.81 29.59 -23.97
CA SER A 14 12.37 29.74 -23.75
C SER A 14 12.08 30.61 -22.52
N ARG A 15 11.10 31.52 -22.64
CA ARG A 15 10.56 32.22 -21.47
C ARG A 15 9.74 31.20 -20.69
N TYR A 16 10.07 30.92 -19.42
CA TYR A 16 9.36 29.97 -18.54
C TYR A 16 7.83 29.92 -18.70
N ARG A 17 7.18 31.06 -18.98
CA ARG A 17 5.74 31.14 -19.27
C ARG A 17 5.28 30.31 -20.48
N GLU A 18 6.06 30.27 -21.56
CA GLU A 18 5.75 29.51 -22.78
C GLU A 18 5.92 28.00 -22.56
N ASP A 19 6.92 27.59 -21.76
CA ASP A 19 7.08 26.19 -21.41
C ASP A 19 5.96 25.72 -20.48
N LEU A 20 5.58 26.52 -19.50
CA LEU A 20 4.46 26.22 -18.59
C LEU A 20 3.13 26.11 -19.35
N SER A 21 2.86 26.99 -20.31
CA SER A 21 1.63 26.92 -21.10
C SER A 21 1.61 25.70 -22.03
N ARG A 22 2.74 25.33 -22.64
CA ARG A 22 2.87 24.10 -23.44
C ARG A 22 2.70 22.83 -22.59
N LEU A 23 3.34 22.78 -21.42
CA LEU A 23 3.16 21.70 -20.44
C LEU A 23 1.70 21.58 -20.02
N ALA A 24 1.04 22.69 -19.68
CA ALA A 24 -0.37 22.69 -19.27
C ALA A 24 -1.33 22.20 -20.35
N LEU A 25 -0.99 22.38 -21.63
CA LEU A 25 -1.78 21.91 -22.77
C LEU A 25 -1.61 20.40 -23.04
N GLY A 26 -0.42 19.84 -22.77
CA GLY A 26 -0.12 18.41 -23.00
C GLY A 26 -0.30 17.51 -21.79
N LEU A 27 -0.45 18.07 -20.59
CA LEU A 27 -0.54 17.31 -19.34
C LEU A 27 -1.92 16.70 -19.15
N ASP A 28 -1.98 15.37 -19.04
CA ASP A 28 -3.19 14.70 -18.58
C ASP A 28 -3.48 15.08 -17.12
N ARG A 29 -4.52 15.91 -16.92
CA ARG A 29 -4.88 16.45 -15.62
C ARG A 29 -5.23 15.36 -14.61
N ARG A 30 -5.81 14.26 -15.06
CA ARG A 30 -6.17 13.13 -14.19
C ARG A 30 -4.92 12.45 -13.65
N THR A 31 -4.00 12.05 -14.52
CA THR A 31 -2.70 11.47 -14.15
C THR A 31 -1.94 12.40 -13.20
N ALA A 32 -1.89 13.71 -13.51
CA ALA A 32 -1.25 14.69 -12.65
C ALA A 32 -1.88 14.74 -11.25
N LEU A 33 -3.21 14.79 -11.15
CA LEU A 33 -3.93 14.78 -9.88
C LEU A 33 -3.69 13.50 -9.09
N VAL A 34 -3.68 12.33 -9.74
CA VAL A 34 -3.36 11.05 -9.10
C VAL A 34 -1.98 11.10 -8.47
N LEU A 35 -0.96 11.56 -9.20
CA LEU A 35 0.41 11.63 -8.71
C LEU A 35 0.59 12.66 -7.58
N VAL A 36 -0.01 13.85 -7.70
CA VAL A 36 0.05 14.89 -6.66
C VAL A 36 -0.64 14.42 -5.38
N VAL A 37 -1.84 13.83 -5.49
CA VAL A 37 -2.56 13.30 -4.33
C VAL A 37 -1.81 12.12 -3.73
N ALA A 38 -1.21 11.26 -4.55
CA ALA A 38 -0.38 10.17 -4.05
C ALA A 38 0.83 10.69 -3.25
N ALA A 39 1.53 11.70 -3.75
CA ALA A 39 2.64 12.34 -3.03
C ALA A 39 2.18 12.95 -1.70
N PHE A 40 1.03 13.63 -1.69
CA PHE A 40 0.42 14.17 -0.47
C PHE A 40 0.07 13.07 0.53
N CYS A 41 -0.55 11.97 0.08
CA CYS A 41 -0.94 10.85 0.94
C CYS A 41 0.28 10.11 1.51
N LEU A 42 1.32 9.88 0.70
CA LEU A 42 2.58 9.29 1.16
C LEU A 42 3.29 10.19 2.19
N THR A 43 3.29 11.51 1.96
CA THR A 43 3.87 12.49 2.90
C THR A 43 3.09 12.52 4.21
N GLY A 44 1.75 12.59 4.12
CA GLY A 44 0.87 12.57 5.30
C GLY A 44 1.02 11.27 6.08
N GLN A 45 1.15 10.13 5.39
CA GLN A 45 1.43 8.86 6.03
C GLN A 45 2.77 8.87 6.76
N PHE A 46 3.84 9.34 6.12
CA PHE A 46 5.18 9.32 6.69
C PHE A 46 5.34 10.24 7.92
N TYR A 47 4.77 11.44 7.87
CA TYR A 47 4.94 12.43 8.93
C TYR A 47 3.84 12.38 10.00
N VAL A 48 2.58 12.24 9.59
CA VAL A 48 1.41 12.34 10.51
C VAL A 48 0.93 10.96 10.94
N ALA A 49 0.78 10.02 10.01
CA ALA A 49 0.44 8.63 10.35
C ALA A 49 1.66 7.81 10.82
N SER A 50 2.52 8.43 11.63
CA SER A 50 3.68 7.79 12.24
C SER A 50 3.45 7.55 13.72
N LEU A 51 3.90 6.40 14.23
CA LEU A 51 3.81 6.12 15.67
C LEU A 51 4.56 7.15 16.49
N ARG A 52 5.68 7.67 15.97
CA ARG A 52 6.44 8.75 16.60
C ARG A 52 5.59 10.01 16.83
N TRP A 53 4.75 10.39 15.87
CA TRP A 53 3.87 11.55 16.02
C TRP A 53 2.66 11.23 16.91
N ILE A 54 2.06 10.05 16.75
CA ILE A 54 0.87 9.66 17.52
C ILE A 54 1.20 9.51 19.01
N SER A 55 2.36 8.93 19.35
CA SER A 55 2.78 8.69 20.73
C SER A 55 3.05 9.97 21.52
N THR A 56 3.18 11.14 20.87
CA THR A 56 3.28 12.42 21.59
C THR A 56 1.93 12.91 22.12
N TRP A 57 0.82 12.41 21.58
CA TRP A 57 -0.53 12.85 21.92
C TRP A 57 -1.35 11.77 22.64
N ILE A 58 -1.08 10.50 22.35
CA ILE A 58 -1.86 9.37 22.83
C ILE A 58 -0.92 8.44 23.60
N ALA A 59 -1.12 8.33 24.91
CA ALA A 59 -0.33 7.45 25.77
C ALA A 59 -0.78 5.98 25.70
N ASP A 60 -2.09 5.73 25.58
CA ASP A 60 -2.64 4.37 25.59
C ASP A 60 -2.25 3.58 24.32
N PRO A 61 -1.59 2.41 24.43
CA PRO A 61 -1.11 1.66 23.28
C PRO A 61 -2.19 1.17 22.31
N VAL A 62 -3.40 0.87 22.81
CA VAL A 62 -4.52 0.44 21.98
C VAL A 62 -5.06 1.62 21.18
N LEU A 63 -5.23 2.77 21.82
CA LEU A 63 -5.63 3.99 21.12
C LEU A 63 -4.57 4.44 20.12
N GLN A 64 -3.28 4.28 20.42
CA GLN A 64 -2.19 4.56 19.47
C GLN A 64 -2.32 3.69 18.22
N SER A 65 -2.51 2.38 18.37
CA SER A 65 -2.60 1.44 17.26
C SER A 65 -3.83 1.70 16.38
N LEU A 66 -4.98 1.94 16.99
CA LEU A 66 -6.23 2.27 16.30
C LEU A 66 -6.13 3.63 15.58
N SER A 67 -5.50 4.62 16.21
CA SER A 67 -5.28 5.93 15.59
C SER A 67 -4.33 5.83 14.40
N TRP A 68 -3.29 5.01 14.51
CA TRP A 68 -2.36 4.75 13.43
C TRP A 68 -3.06 4.09 12.23
N CYS A 69 -3.79 3.00 12.46
CA CYS A 69 -4.59 2.35 11.43
C CYS A 69 -5.62 3.31 10.82
N GLY A 70 -6.30 4.12 11.65
CA GLY A 70 -7.26 5.12 11.21
C GLY A 70 -6.66 6.19 10.30
N LEU A 71 -5.47 6.71 10.62
CA LEU A 71 -4.76 7.67 9.78
C LEU A 71 -4.29 7.04 8.46
N ILE A 72 -3.85 5.78 8.47
CA ILE A 72 -3.54 5.05 7.23
C ILE A 72 -4.81 4.92 6.37
N VAL A 73 -5.93 4.49 6.94
CA VAL A 73 -7.21 4.42 6.22
C VAL A 73 -7.61 5.79 5.67
N PHE A 74 -7.40 6.87 6.42
CA PHE A 74 -7.69 8.21 5.95
C PHE A 74 -6.85 8.59 4.71
N PHE A 75 -5.52 8.47 4.79
CA PHE A 75 -4.63 8.87 3.69
C PHE A 75 -4.68 7.91 2.49
N TYR A 76 -4.78 6.61 2.73
CA TYR A 76 -4.68 5.60 1.67
C TYR A 76 -6.03 5.15 1.12
N PHE A 77 -7.12 5.37 1.83
CA PHE A 77 -8.48 5.05 1.35
C PHE A 77 -9.35 6.29 1.17
N VAL A 78 -9.59 7.04 2.26
CA VAL A 78 -10.59 8.11 2.26
C VAL A 78 -10.24 9.22 1.27
N LEU A 79 -9.05 9.81 1.37
CA LEU A 79 -8.64 10.90 0.48
C LEU A 79 -8.66 10.50 -1.01
N PRO A 80 -8.06 9.37 -1.44
CA PRO A 80 -8.17 8.92 -2.82
C PRO A 80 -9.61 8.61 -3.25
N ALA A 81 -10.42 8.00 -2.38
CA ALA A 81 -11.82 7.71 -2.68
C ALA A 81 -12.66 8.99 -2.88
N LEU A 82 -12.41 10.03 -2.08
CA LEU A 82 -13.04 11.34 -2.27
C LEU A 82 -12.65 11.97 -3.60
N LEU A 83 -11.37 11.91 -3.99
CA LEU A 83 -10.91 12.39 -5.30
C LEU A 83 -11.63 11.66 -6.44
N ILE A 84 -11.68 10.32 -6.38
CA ILE A 84 -12.34 9.50 -7.39
C ILE A 84 -13.83 9.86 -7.48
N LYS A 85 -14.52 9.96 -6.34
CA LYS A 85 -15.97 10.11 -6.31
C LYS A 85 -16.43 11.53 -6.66
N PHE A 86 -15.73 12.55 -6.18
CA PHE A 86 -16.20 13.94 -6.27
C PHE A 86 -15.50 14.75 -7.36
N VAL A 87 -14.23 14.48 -7.64
CA VAL A 87 -13.47 15.18 -8.68
C VAL A 87 -13.53 14.42 -10.00
N PHE A 88 -13.17 13.14 -10.01
CA PHE A 88 -13.24 12.32 -11.23
C PHE A 88 -14.65 11.85 -11.56
N ARG A 89 -15.58 11.88 -10.60
CA ARG A 89 -16.97 11.41 -10.74
C ARG A 89 -17.09 9.97 -11.23
N GLN A 90 -16.17 9.11 -10.78
CA GLN A 90 -16.11 7.70 -11.17
C GLN A 90 -16.56 6.76 -10.05
N ASN A 91 -16.74 5.49 -10.39
CA ASN A 91 -17.11 4.47 -9.42
C ASN A 91 -15.86 3.86 -8.79
N LEU A 92 -15.84 3.73 -7.45
CA LEU A 92 -14.73 3.06 -6.75
C LEU A 92 -14.57 1.59 -7.15
N LYS A 93 -15.64 0.97 -7.67
CA LYS A 93 -15.59 -0.39 -8.25
C LYS A 93 -14.60 -0.49 -9.42
N ASP A 94 -14.44 0.59 -10.19
CA ASP A 94 -13.49 0.64 -11.32
C ASP A 94 -12.03 0.73 -10.85
N TYR A 95 -11.83 1.04 -9.57
CA TYR A 95 -10.54 1.09 -8.87
C TYR A 95 -10.32 -0.16 -8.01
N GLY A 96 -10.88 -1.29 -8.43
CA GLY A 96 -10.61 -2.60 -7.84
C GLY A 96 -11.42 -2.95 -6.58
N LEU A 97 -12.37 -2.10 -6.14
CA LEU A 97 -13.29 -2.46 -5.06
C LEU A 97 -14.40 -3.44 -5.51
N ALA A 98 -14.54 -3.68 -6.81
CA ALA A 98 -15.45 -4.73 -7.29
C ALA A 98 -14.99 -6.11 -6.79
N TRP A 99 -15.93 -6.87 -6.23
CA TRP A 99 -15.70 -8.27 -5.86
C TRP A 99 -15.75 -9.12 -7.12
N ASN A 100 -14.62 -9.21 -7.82
CA ASN A 100 -14.54 -9.90 -9.08
C ASN A 100 -14.04 -11.31 -8.86
N GLY A 101 -14.94 -12.26 -8.62
CA GLY A 101 -14.69 -13.69 -8.87
C GLY A 101 -13.44 -14.31 -8.22
N LEU A 102 -13.02 -13.89 -7.03
CA LEU A 102 -11.81 -14.41 -6.35
C LEU A 102 -11.81 -15.94 -6.24
N HIS A 103 -12.97 -16.58 -6.12
CA HIS A 103 -13.13 -18.03 -6.14
C HIS A 103 -12.60 -18.71 -7.43
N ARG A 104 -12.52 -17.99 -8.55
CA ARG A 104 -12.05 -18.52 -9.86
C ARG A 104 -10.55 -18.36 -10.07
N HIS A 105 -9.93 -17.37 -9.42
CA HIS A 105 -8.53 -17.01 -9.62
C HIS A 105 -7.80 -16.77 -8.29
N GLY A 106 -8.26 -17.42 -7.22
CA GLY A 106 -7.65 -17.31 -5.89
C GLY A 106 -6.32 -18.05 -5.77
N TRP A 107 -6.06 -19.04 -6.62
CA TRP A 107 -4.88 -19.90 -6.50
C TRP A 107 -3.53 -19.17 -6.55
N PRO A 108 -3.29 -18.10 -7.36
CA PRO A 108 -2.02 -17.39 -7.32
C PRO A 108 -1.81 -16.69 -5.97
N TYR A 109 -2.89 -16.19 -5.35
CA TYR A 109 -2.84 -15.57 -4.03
C TYR A 109 -2.53 -16.60 -2.94
N LEU A 110 -3.07 -17.83 -3.07
CA LEU A 110 -2.71 -18.94 -2.19
C LEU A 110 -1.24 -19.35 -2.33
N ILE A 111 -0.68 -19.32 -3.54
CA ILE A 111 0.75 -19.55 -3.76
C ILE A 111 1.57 -18.45 -3.10
N LEU A 112 1.21 -17.17 -3.27
CA LEU A 112 1.93 -16.07 -2.62
C LEU A 112 1.93 -16.22 -1.11
N LEU A 113 0.77 -16.53 -0.50
CA LEU A 113 0.68 -16.80 0.93
C LEU A 113 1.50 -18.04 1.32
N GLY A 114 1.39 -19.12 0.56
CA GLY A 114 2.10 -20.37 0.80
C GLY A 114 3.62 -20.25 0.71
N VAL A 115 4.14 -19.37 -0.14
CA VAL A 115 5.57 -19.02 -0.22
C VAL A 115 6.00 -18.19 0.99
N MET A 116 5.16 -17.26 1.44
CA MET A 116 5.47 -16.41 2.60
C MET A 116 5.44 -17.18 3.92
N LEU A 117 4.60 -18.19 4.08
CA LEU A 117 4.51 -18.99 5.31
C LEU A 117 5.86 -19.56 5.79
N PRO A 118 6.63 -20.33 4.99
CA PRO A 118 7.93 -20.84 5.43
C PRO A 118 8.95 -19.73 5.69
N VAL A 119 8.89 -18.62 4.94
CA VAL A 119 9.75 -17.44 5.18
C VAL A 119 9.46 -16.83 6.56
N ILE A 120 8.18 -16.66 6.89
CA ILE A 120 7.73 -16.10 8.17
C ILE A 120 8.05 -17.05 9.33
N ILE A 121 7.79 -18.35 9.17
CA ILE A 121 8.12 -19.35 10.19
C ILE A 121 9.63 -19.36 10.45
N GLY A 122 10.46 -19.37 9.40
CA GLY A 122 11.91 -19.30 9.54
C GLY A 122 12.36 -18.00 10.23
N ALA A 123 11.77 -16.86 9.85
CA ALA A 123 12.05 -15.57 10.47
C ALA A 123 11.62 -15.51 11.95
N SER A 124 10.57 -16.24 12.35
CA SER A 124 10.04 -16.24 13.72
C SER A 124 11.04 -16.73 14.78
N PHE A 125 12.06 -17.50 14.37
CA PHE A 125 13.14 -17.94 15.25
C PHE A 125 14.18 -16.85 15.52
N ASN A 126 14.20 -15.78 14.72
CA ASN A 126 15.12 -14.65 14.91
C ASN A 126 14.67 -13.77 16.10
N PRO A 127 15.56 -13.43 17.07
CA PRO A 127 15.24 -12.53 18.17
C PRO A 127 14.63 -11.19 17.74
N HIS A 128 15.17 -10.55 16.69
CA HIS A 128 14.66 -9.27 16.19
C HIS A 128 13.23 -9.36 15.65
N PHE A 129 12.87 -10.49 15.04
CA PHE A 129 11.49 -10.71 14.58
C PHE A 129 10.52 -10.75 15.77
N LYS A 130 10.93 -11.41 16.85
CA LYS A 130 10.14 -11.51 18.08
C LYS A 130 10.00 -10.17 18.79
N GLU A 131 11.04 -9.33 18.76
CA GLU A 131 10.97 -7.98 19.33
C GLU A 131 10.02 -7.08 18.54
N TYR A 132 9.99 -7.23 17.21
CA TYR A 132 9.19 -6.38 16.33
C TYR A 132 7.72 -6.81 16.25
N TYR A 133 7.43 -8.11 16.27
CA TYR A 133 6.07 -8.66 16.10
C TYR A 133 5.52 -9.27 17.39
N PRO A 134 4.21 -9.17 17.68
CA PRO A 134 3.27 -8.27 17.01
C PRO A 134 3.67 -6.81 17.21
N PHE A 135 3.30 -5.97 16.24
CA PHE A 135 3.74 -4.57 16.21
C PHE A 135 3.35 -3.77 17.47
N PHE A 136 2.26 -4.20 18.12
CA PHE A 136 1.88 -3.75 19.45
C PHE A 136 1.84 -4.92 20.43
N SER A 137 2.61 -4.83 21.51
CA SER A 137 2.80 -5.92 22.47
C SER A 137 1.50 -6.38 23.15
N TYR A 138 0.51 -5.51 23.31
CA TYR A 138 -0.80 -5.86 23.88
C TYR A 138 -1.53 -6.93 23.04
N ALA A 139 -1.22 -7.03 21.74
CA ALA A 139 -1.83 -8.01 20.85
C ALA A 139 -1.44 -9.45 21.24
N SER A 140 -0.23 -9.65 21.78
CA SER A 140 0.20 -10.95 22.31
C SER A 140 -0.24 -11.23 23.76
N ALA A 141 -0.82 -10.25 24.45
CA ALA A 141 -1.15 -10.37 25.87
C ALA A 141 -2.52 -11.02 26.14
N SER A 142 -3.45 -10.98 25.18
CA SER A 142 -4.79 -11.58 25.31
C SER A 142 -5.41 -11.84 23.94
N LEU A 143 -6.37 -12.79 23.87
CA LEU A 143 -7.13 -13.04 22.65
C LEU A 143 -7.90 -11.80 22.20
N THR A 144 -8.50 -11.04 23.13
CA THR A 144 -9.22 -9.81 22.80
C THR A 144 -8.28 -8.76 22.21
N GLY A 145 -7.10 -8.57 22.79
CA GLY A 145 -6.07 -7.67 22.27
C GLY A 145 -5.63 -8.06 20.85
N PHE A 146 -5.38 -9.36 20.64
CA PHE A 146 -5.05 -9.92 19.34
C PHE A 146 -6.15 -9.61 18.30
N LEU A 147 -7.41 -9.91 18.60
CA LEU A 147 -8.52 -9.68 17.68
C LEU A 147 -8.74 -8.20 17.35
N ILE A 148 -8.64 -7.31 18.35
CA ILE A 148 -8.75 -5.86 18.12
C ILE A 148 -7.66 -5.39 17.16
N TRP A 149 -6.41 -5.82 17.40
CA TRP A 149 -5.28 -5.46 16.57
C TRP A 149 -5.43 -6.00 15.15
N GLU A 150 -5.72 -7.30 14.99
CA GLU A 150 -5.84 -7.93 13.67
C GLU A 150 -6.99 -7.38 12.83
N LEU A 151 -8.13 -7.04 13.44
CA LEU A 151 -9.24 -6.41 12.71
C LEU A 151 -8.87 -5.00 12.23
N ALA A 152 -8.21 -4.20 13.08
CA ALA A 152 -7.72 -2.89 12.70
C ALA A 152 -6.65 -2.99 11.59
N TYR A 153 -5.77 -4.00 11.69
CA TYR A 153 -4.70 -4.21 10.74
C TYR A 153 -5.22 -4.75 9.39
N GLY A 154 -6.30 -5.53 9.39
CA GLY A 154 -7.02 -5.91 8.18
C GLY A 154 -7.56 -4.70 7.42
N LEU A 155 -8.20 -3.74 8.12
CA LEU A 155 -8.66 -2.48 7.51
C LEU A 155 -7.50 -1.65 6.97
N HIS A 156 -6.39 -1.60 7.70
CA HIS A 156 -5.15 -0.97 7.24
C HIS A 156 -4.70 -1.58 5.90
N PHE A 157 -4.66 -2.91 5.76
CA PHE A 157 -4.22 -3.54 4.51
C PHE A 157 -5.21 -3.39 3.36
N ILE A 158 -6.51 -3.31 3.64
CA ILE A 158 -7.49 -2.91 2.61
C ILE A 158 -7.18 -1.50 2.10
N ALA A 159 -6.85 -0.56 2.99
CA ALA A 159 -6.48 0.80 2.58
C ALA A 159 -5.16 0.82 1.79
N VAL A 160 -4.13 0.10 2.25
CA VAL A 160 -2.85 -0.05 1.53
C VAL A 160 -3.09 -0.61 0.12
N GLU A 161 -3.85 -1.69 -0.01
CA GLU A 161 -4.11 -2.29 -1.32
C GLU A 161 -4.99 -1.40 -2.19
N PHE A 162 -5.96 -0.70 -1.61
CA PHE A 162 -6.72 0.31 -2.34
C PHE A 162 -5.83 1.45 -2.83
N PHE A 163 -4.87 1.93 -2.06
CA PHE A 163 -3.98 3.00 -2.51
C PHE A 163 -3.04 2.56 -3.64
N PHE A 164 -2.30 1.47 -3.43
CA PHE A 164 -1.28 1.04 -4.38
C PHE A 164 -1.89 0.34 -5.60
N ARG A 165 -2.87 -0.56 -5.43
CA ARG A 165 -3.43 -1.36 -6.52
C ARG A 165 -4.75 -0.80 -7.02
N GLY A 166 -5.50 -0.10 -6.18
CA GLY A 166 -6.70 0.60 -6.60
C GLY A 166 -6.36 1.92 -7.29
N PHE A 167 -6.01 2.91 -6.47
CA PHE A 167 -5.83 4.29 -6.86
C PHE A 167 -4.65 4.50 -7.81
N LEU A 168 -3.45 4.04 -7.48
CA LEU A 168 -2.28 4.24 -8.34
C LEU A 168 -2.36 3.41 -9.62
N VAL A 169 -2.57 2.09 -9.52
CA VAL A 169 -2.61 1.24 -10.73
C VAL A 169 -3.77 1.63 -11.65
N PHE A 170 -5.02 1.64 -11.18
CA PHE A 170 -6.15 1.95 -12.08
C PHE A 170 -6.27 3.45 -12.41
N GLY A 171 -5.84 4.34 -11.51
CA GLY A 171 -5.83 5.78 -11.77
C GLY A 171 -4.80 6.19 -12.84
N LEU A 172 -3.69 5.46 -12.95
CA LEU A 172 -2.65 5.70 -13.98
C LEU A 172 -2.83 4.81 -15.22
N ALA A 173 -3.59 3.71 -15.14
CA ALA A 173 -3.72 2.73 -16.22
C ALA A 173 -4.30 3.31 -17.51
N GLU A 174 -5.14 4.35 -17.45
CA GLU A 174 -5.69 4.98 -18.66
C GLU A 174 -4.59 5.58 -19.54
N ARG A 175 -3.61 6.26 -18.92
CA ARG A 175 -2.54 6.95 -19.65
C ARG A 175 -1.30 6.09 -19.86
N LEU A 176 -1.02 5.19 -18.93
CA LEU A 176 0.23 4.43 -18.83
C LEU A 176 0.04 2.92 -19.04
N GLY A 177 -1.19 2.42 -19.15
CA GLY A 177 -1.46 0.99 -19.33
C GLY A 177 -0.80 0.12 -18.25
N PRO A 178 -0.20 -1.03 -18.61
CA PRO A 178 0.48 -1.92 -17.67
C PRO A 178 1.65 -1.27 -16.91
N TYR A 179 2.28 -0.20 -17.44
CA TYR A 179 3.36 0.48 -16.73
C TYR A 179 2.92 1.03 -15.36
N ALA A 180 1.62 1.25 -15.18
CA ALA A 180 1.05 1.72 -13.91
C ALA A 180 1.41 0.84 -12.70
N PHE A 181 1.49 -0.49 -12.85
CA PHE A 181 1.85 -1.35 -11.71
C PHE A 181 3.35 -1.37 -11.41
N PHE A 182 4.21 -1.12 -12.42
CA PHE A 182 5.63 -0.88 -12.16
C PHE A 182 5.84 0.45 -11.43
N ILE A 183 5.13 1.50 -11.86
CA ILE A 183 5.17 2.82 -11.21
C ILE A 183 4.67 2.73 -9.78
N SER A 184 3.58 2.01 -9.53
CA SER A 184 3.03 1.81 -8.18
C SER A 184 3.97 1.00 -7.27
N ALA A 185 4.75 0.06 -7.83
CA ALA A 185 5.69 -0.74 -7.05
C ALA A 185 6.83 0.11 -6.43
N VAL A 186 7.19 1.23 -7.04
CA VAL A 186 8.24 2.14 -6.53
C VAL A 186 7.87 2.73 -5.17
N PRO A 187 6.79 3.53 -5.01
CA PRO A 187 6.41 4.05 -3.71
C PRO A 187 5.99 2.94 -2.73
N TYR A 188 5.48 1.80 -3.21
CA TYR A 188 5.19 0.65 -2.36
C TYR A 188 6.45 0.06 -1.72
N CYS A 189 7.57 -0.03 -2.46
CA CYS A 189 8.86 -0.40 -1.90
C CYS A 189 9.38 0.67 -0.92
N MET A 190 9.23 1.96 -1.27
CA MET A 190 9.72 3.07 -0.43
C MET A 190 9.09 3.10 0.97
N VAL A 191 7.80 2.76 1.11
CA VAL A 191 7.16 2.69 2.45
C VAL A 191 7.69 1.54 3.32
N HIS A 192 8.50 0.65 2.75
CA HIS A 192 9.21 -0.42 3.47
C HIS A 192 10.66 -0.04 3.86
N PHE A 193 11.15 1.16 3.54
CA PHE A 193 12.55 1.51 3.84
C PHE A 193 12.89 1.60 5.32
N SER A 194 11.90 1.78 6.19
CA SER A 194 12.10 1.72 7.64
C SER A 194 12.12 0.29 8.20
N LYS A 195 11.89 -0.72 7.37
CA LYS A 195 11.85 -2.14 7.75
C LYS A 195 13.17 -2.84 7.44
N PRO A 196 13.40 -4.07 7.96
CA PRO A 196 14.56 -4.87 7.59
C PRO A 196 14.73 -5.00 6.07
N ALA A 197 15.98 -4.97 5.59
CA ALA A 197 16.29 -4.94 4.16
C ALA A 197 15.63 -6.07 3.35
N GLY A 198 15.51 -7.27 3.95
CA GLY A 198 14.81 -8.40 3.32
C GLY A 198 13.34 -8.12 3.03
N GLU A 199 12.64 -7.39 3.91
CA GLU A 199 11.25 -6.97 3.68
C GLU A 199 11.15 -5.92 2.58
N ALA A 200 12.09 -4.96 2.52
CA ALA A 200 12.10 -3.95 1.46
C ALA A 200 12.35 -4.56 0.07
N ILE A 201 13.27 -5.53 -0.03
CA ILE A 201 13.51 -6.30 -1.28
C ILE A 201 12.29 -7.15 -1.63
N GLY A 202 11.73 -7.87 -0.65
CA GLY A 202 10.50 -8.65 -0.81
C GLY A 202 9.32 -7.80 -1.28
N ALA A 203 9.22 -6.54 -0.82
CA ALA A 203 8.20 -5.60 -1.23
C ALA A 203 8.28 -5.22 -2.71
N ILE A 204 9.45 -5.32 -3.37
CA ILE A 204 9.53 -5.13 -4.83
C ILE A 204 8.78 -6.27 -5.54
N LEU A 205 9.08 -7.52 -5.16
CA LEU A 205 8.49 -8.71 -5.77
C LEU A 205 6.99 -8.79 -5.47
N ALA A 206 6.59 -8.62 -4.21
CA ALA A 206 5.18 -8.54 -3.80
C ALA A 206 4.48 -7.35 -4.47
N GLY A 207 5.18 -6.22 -4.53
CA GLY A 207 4.91 -5.01 -5.31
C GLY A 207 4.31 -5.31 -6.67
N LEU A 208 5.15 -5.90 -7.50
CA LEU A 208 4.89 -6.26 -8.89
C LEU A 208 3.86 -7.37 -9.02
N ALA A 209 3.96 -8.43 -8.21
CA ALA A 209 3.05 -9.58 -8.28
C ALA A 209 1.60 -9.18 -7.97
N LEU A 210 1.38 -8.49 -6.85
CA LEU A 210 0.04 -8.01 -6.46
C LEU A 210 -0.45 -6.90 -7.41
N GLY A 211 0.45 -6.05 -7.89
CA GLY A 211 0.13 -5.05 -8.92
C GLY A 211 -0.40 -5.67 -10.21
N TYR A 212 0.30 -6.67 -10.74
CA TYR A 212 -0.12 -7.43 -11.92
C TYR A 212 -1.44 -8.17 -11.69
N LEU A 213 -1.57 -8.89 -10.57
CA LEU A 213 -2.78 -9.65 -10.25
C LEU A 213 -4.00 -8.73 -10.09
N ALA A 214 -3.83 -7.58 -9.42
CA ALA A 214 -4.89 -6.58 -9.31
C ALA A 214 -5.29 -6.03 -10.69
N TRP A 215 -4.32 -5.64 -11.52
CA TRP A 215 -4.58 -5.17 -12.88
C TRP A 215 -5.33 -6.22 -13.73
N LYS A 216 -4.88 -7.48 -13.69
CA LYS A 216 -5.47 -8.60 -14.44
C LYS A 216 -6.89 -8.94 -13.97
N ASN A 217 -7.10 -9.03 -12.66
CA ASN A 217 -8.37 -9.47 -12.08
C ASN A 217 -9.33 -8.30 -11.80
N ARG A 218 -8.88 -7.06 -12.01
CA ARG A 218 -9.58 -5.82 -11.70
C ARG A 218 -10.10 -5.78 -10.26
N SER A 219 -9.31 -6.26 -9.31
CA SER A 219 -9.73 -6.37 -7.90
C SER A 219 -8.56 -6.31 -6.93
N ILE A 220 -8.74 -5.59 -5.82
CA ILE A 220 -7.74 -5.50 -4.75
C ILE A 220 -7.91 -6.59 -3.68
N TRP A 221 -9.07 -7.24 -3.62
CA TRP A 221 -9.44 -8.08 -2.48
C TRP A 221 -8.52 -9.27 -2.27
N GLY A 222 -8.05 -9.90 -3.36
CA GLY A 222 -7.07 -10.99 -3.25
C GLY A 222 -5.75 -10.53 -2.63
N GLY A 223 -5.26 -9.34 -3.00
CA GLY A 223 -4.06 -8.77 -2.40
C GLY A 223 -4.26 -8.36 -0.95
N ALA A 224 -5.43 -7.79 -0.62
CA ALA A 224 -5.77 -7.41 0.75
C ALA A 224 -5.82 -8.64 1.68
N LEU A 225 -6.38 -9.75 1.21
CA LEU A 225 -6.41 -11.00 1.95
C LEU A 225 -5.02 -11.62 2.10
N VAL A 226 -4.16 -11.54 1.08
CA VAL A 226 -2.76 -12.02 1.20
C VAL A 226 -1.99 -11.19 2.22
N HIS A 227 -2.05 -9.86 2.14
CA HIS A 227 -1.39 -8.99 3.12
C HIS A 227 -1.89 -9.24 4.54
N TRP A 228 -3.21 -9.31 4.73
CA TRP A 228 -3.79 -9.55 6.04
C TRP A 228 -3.42 -10.94 6.57
N GLY A 229 -3.46 -11.96 5.72
CA GLY A 229 -3.01 -13.31 6.06
C GLY A 229 -1.54 -13.36 6.46
N VAL A 230 -0.66 -12.69 5.70
CA VAL A 230 0.77 -12.54 6.05
C VAL A 230 0.92 -11.89 7.43
N ALA A 231 0.23 -10.78 7.69
CA ALA A 231 0.29 -10.11 8.98
C ALA A 231 -0.18 -10.97 10.15
N ILE A 232 -1.34 -11.61 10.03
CA ILE A 232 -1.86 -12.57 11.02
C ILE A 232 -0.82 -13.66 11.30
N THR A 233 -0.19 -14.21 10.24
CA THR A 233 0.80 -15.27 10.41
C THR A 233 2.08 -14.80 11.09
N MET A 234 2.51 -13.56 10.87
CA MET A 234 3.67 -12.98 11.54
C MET A 234 3.41 -12.78 13.04
N ASP A 235 2.25 -12.20 13.37
CA ASP A 235 1.86 -11.90 14.74
C ASP A 235 1.58 -13.18 15.53
N LEU A 236 0.91 -14.16 14.90
CA LEU A 236 0.69 -15.48 15.49
C LEU A 236 2.00 -16.24 15.69
N ALA A 237 2.85 -16.33 14.66
CA ALA A 237 4.12 -17.04 14.76
C ALA A 237 5.01 -16.44 15.85
N SER A 238 5.13 -15.10 15.91
CA SER A 238 5.89 -14.43 16.97
C SER A 238 5.29 -14.70 18.36
N THR A 239 3.97 -14.60 18.50
CA THR A 239 3.28 -14.85 19.78
C THR A 239 3.52 -16.27 20.27
N LEU A 240 3.44 -17.27 19.39
CA LEU A 240 3.71 -18.67 19.72
C LEU A 240 5.17 -18.89 20.16
N GLN A 241 6.13 -18.23 19.53
CA GLN A 241 7.56 -18.33 19.88
C GLN A 241 7.92 -17.65 21.21
N LYS A 242 7.03 -16.81 21.76
CA LYS A 242 7.21 -16.16 23.07
C LYS A 242 6.59 -16.95 24.22
N LEU A 243 5.79 -17.98 23.93
CA LEU A 243 5.26 -18.85 24.97
C LEU A 243 6.42 -19.60 25.65
N PRO A 244 6.33 -19.85 26.97
CA PRO A 244 7.30 -20.69 27.66
C PRO A 244 7.40 -22.04 26.94
N SER A 245 8.62 -22.52 26.70
CA SER A 245 8.81 -23.90 26.26
C SER A 245 8.25 -24.83 27.36
N PRO A 246 7.49 -25.88 27.00
CA PRO A 246 6.97 -26.83 27.97
C PRO A 246 8.09 -27.54 28.74
#